data_AF-A2TWZ7-F1
#
_entry.id   AF-A2TWZ7-F1
#
_cell.length_a   1.000
_cell.length_b   1.000
_cell.length_c   1.000
_cell.angle_alpha   90.00
_cell.angle_beta   90.00
_cell.angle_gamma   90.00
#
_symmetry.space_group_name_H-M   'P 1'
#
loop_
_entity.id
_entity.type
_entity.pdbx_description
1 polymer ?
#
loop_
_entity_poly.entity_id
_entity_poly.type
_entity_poly.pdbx_seq_one_letter_code
_entity_poly.pdbx_strand_id
1 'polypeptide(L)' 'MLASDVYVIAKALQEEEFTKLFHMLKSEMNKKNINIKDKLPDFTDNDAIRYLIENVVKKSRTIRTK' A
#
# COMPACT_ATOMS: atom_id res chain seq x y z
N MET A 1 8.84 -5.41 -15.56
CA MET A 1 10.14 -5.87 -15.05
C MET A 1 9.88 -6.79 -13.88
N LEU A 2 10.34 -8.03 -13.95
CA LEU A 2 10.26 -8.96 -12.82
C LEU A 2 11.35 -8.63 -11.79
N ALA A 3 11.15 -9.03 -10.54
CA ALA A 3 12.15 -8.83 -9.48
C ALA A 3 13.51 -9.47 -9.82
N SER A 4 13.48 -10.55 -10.61
CA SER A 4 14.66 -11.21 -11.19
C SER A 4 15.49 -10.26 -12.06
N ASP A 5 14.84 -9.50 -12.93
CA ASP A 5 15.51 -8.64 -13.90
C ASP A 5 16.22 -7.49 -13.18
N VAL A 6 15.57 -6.95 -12.14
CA VAL A 6 16.13 -5.88 -11.29
C VAL A 6 17.37 -6.38 -10.54
N TYR A 7 17.33 -7.59 -10.01
CA TYR A 7 18.48 -8.20 -9.31
C TYR A 7 19.67 -8.43 -10.25
N VAL A 8 19.42 -8.94 -11.45
CA VAL A 8 20.47 -9.17 -12.46
C VAL A 8 21.15 -7.87 -12.86
N ILE A 9 20.39 -6.80 -13.05
CA ILE A 9 20.91 -5.47 -13.37
C ILE A 9 21.71 -4.90 -12.18
N ALA A 10 21.18 -5.03 -10.95
CA ALA A 10 21.87 -4.57 -9.73
C ALA A 10 23.22 -5.28 -9.52
N LYS A 11 23.30 -6.57 -9.85
CA LYS A 11 24.51 -7.38 -9.71
C LYS A 11 25.57 -7.07 -10.77
N ALA A 12 25.19 -6.49 -11.90
CA ALA A 12 26.10 -6.14 -12.99
C ALA A 12 26.76 -4.76 -12.80
N LEU A 13 26.33 -3.97 -11.82
CA LEU A 13 26.90 -2.66 -11.48
C LEU A 13 28.24 -2.82 -10.74
N GLN A 14 29.15 -1.87 -10.95
CA GLN A 14 30.37 -1.77 -10.12
C GLN A 14 30.00 -1.33 -8.70
N GLU A 15 30.78 -1.74 -7.69
CA GLU A 15 30.48 -1.49 -6.27
C GLU A 15 30.29 0.01 -5.94
N GLU A 16 31.07 0.87 -6.60
CA GLU A 16 30.97 2.33 -6.46
C GLU A 16 29.64 2.87 -6.99
N GLU A 17 29.21 2.41 -8.15
CA GLU A 17 27.96 2.81 -8.79
C GLU A 17 26.75 2.27 -8.03
N PHE A 18 26.85 1.04 -7.52
CA PHE A 18 25.83 0.45 -6.66
C PHE A 18 25.64 1.26 -5.39
N THR A 19 26.74 1.66 -4.74
CA THR A 19 26.70 2.49 -3.53
C THR A 19 26.08 3.86 -3.81
N LYS A 20 26.45 4.49 -4.92
CA LYS A 20 25.88 5.78 -5.35
C LYS A 20 24.38 5.68 -5.63
N LEU A 21 23.95 4.62 -6.32
CA LEU A 21 22.55 4.34 -6.61
C LEU A 21 21.76 4.08 -5.31
N PHE A 22 22.33 3.31 -4.38
CA PHE A 22 21.73 3.08 -3.07
C PHE A 22 21.50 4.38 -2.29
N HIS A 23 22.49 5.28 -2.28
CA HIS A 23 22.34 6.58 -1.61
C HIS A 23 21.28 7.47 -2.28
N MET A 24 21.21 7.47 -3.61
CA MET A 24 20.17 8.19 -4.35
C MET A 24 18.77 7.66 -4.05
N LEU A 25 18.58 6.34 -4.11
CA LEU A 25 17.30 5.69 -3.79
C LEU A 25 16.89 5.92 -2.33
N LYS A 26 17.83 5.79 -1.39
CA LYS A 26 17.58 6.03 0.04
C LYS A 26 17.13 7.48 0.31
N SER A 27 17.73 8.46 -0.39
CA SER A 27 17.33 9.86 -0.29
C SER A 27 15.89 10.07 -0.77
N GLU A 28 15.51 9.48 -1.90
CA GLU A 28 14.15 9.56 -2.45
C GLU A 28 13.11 8.80 -1.60
N MET A 29 13.49 7.66 -0.99
CA MET A 29 12.61 6.93 -0.07
C MET A 29 12.35 7.72 1.22
N ASN A 30 13.37 8.37 1.78
CA ASN A 30 13.23 9.17 3.01
C ASN A 30 12.41 10.45 2.80
N LYS A 31 12.32 10.98 1.57
CA LYS A 31 11.42 12.09 1.23
C LYS A 31 9.94 11.70 1.29
N LYS A 32 9.62 10.41 1.15
CA LYS A 32 8.28 9.86 1.41
C LYS A 32 8.08 9.58 2.90
N ASN A 33 8.42 10.52 3.77
CA ASN A 33 7.78 10.63 5.07
C ASN A 33 6.32 11.02 4.82
N ILE A 34 5.54 10.05 4.36
CA ILE A 34 4.09 10.11 4.34
C ILE A 34 3.72 10.22 5.81
N ASN A 35 3.50 11.44 6.29
CA ASN A 35 2.79 11.68 7.53
C ASN A 35 1.39 11.10 7.32
N ILE A 36 1.22 9.80 7.50
CA ILE A 36 -0.08 9.18 7.67
C ILE A 36 -0.48 9.54 9.10
N LYS A 37 -0.88 10.81 9.26
CA LYS A 37 -1.60 11.30 10.42
C LYS A 37 -3.10 11.30 10.14
N ASP A 38 -3.56 10.33 9.37
CA ASP A 38 -4.97 10.01 9.40
C ASP A 38 -5.12 8.99 10.52
N LYS A 39 -5.34 9.49 11.74
CA LYS A 39 -6.04 8.68 12.74
C LYS A 39 -7.24 8.12 11.99
N LEU A 40 -7.32 6.79 11.89
CA LEU A 40 -8.54 6.17 11.39
C LEU A 40 -9.70 6.81 12.18
N PRO A 41 -10.82 7.15 11.54
CA PRO A 41 -11.97 7.64 12.28
C PRO A 41 -12.27 6.65 13.41
N ASP A 42 -12.58 7.16 14.60
CA ASP A 42 -12.90 6.34 15.76
C ASP A 42 -14.12 5.49 15.42
N PHE A 43 -13.87 4.31 14.87
CA PHE A 43 -14.90 3.45 14.33
C PHE A 43 -15.54 2.72 15.50
N THR A 44 -16.72 3.19 15.89
CA THR A 44 -17.42 2.61 17.04
C THR A 44 -18.12 1.31 16.66
N ASP A 45 -18.47 0.50 17.66
CA ASP A 45 -19.23 -0.74 17.43
C ASP A 45 -20.56 -0.48 16.71
N ASN A 46 -21.19 0.68 16.94
CA ASN A 46 -22.40 1.10 16.26
C ASN A 46 -22.18 1.36 14.76
N ASP A 47 -21.04 1.96 14.41
CA ASP A 47 -20.65 2.18 13.02
C ASP A 47 -20.34 0.85 12.31
N ALA A 48 -19.75 -0.11 13.03
CA ALA A 48 -19.52 -1.47 12.54
C ALA A 48 -20.84 -2.17 12.20
N ILE A 49 -21.80 -2.13 13.12
CA ILE A 49 -23.13 -2.73 12.92
C ILE A 49 -23.84 -2.06 11.73
N ARG A 50 -23.80 -0.74 11.65
CA ARG A 50 -24.40 0.01 10.53
C ARG A 50 -23.76 -0.36 9.19
N TYR A 51 -22.43 -0.43 9.14
CA TYR A 51 -21.68 -0.80 7.95
C TYR A 51 -22.04 -2.22 7.48
N LEU A 52 -22.15 -3.19 8.39
CA LEU A 52 -22.54 -4.56 8.08
C LEU A 52 -23.97 -4.63 7.52
N ILE A 53 -24.92 -3.91 8.12
CA ILE A 53 -26.30 -3.86 7.62
C ILE A 53 -26.34 -3.26 6.22
N GLU A 54 -25.65 -2.15 5.99
CA GLU A 54 -25.66 -1.45 4.70
C GLU A 54 -24.97 -2.24 3.60
N ASN A 55 -23.83 -2.90 3.87
CA ASN A 55 -23.02 -3.53 2.83
C ASN A 55 -23.23 -5.05 2.68
N VAL A 56 -23.63 -5.75 3.74
CA VAL A 56 -23.84 -7.22 3.71
C VAL A 56 -25.32 -7.54 3.52
N VAL A 57 -26.20 -6.89 4.28
CA VAL A 57 -27.64 -7.21 4.26
C VAL A 57 -28.34 -6.57 3.05
N LYS A 58 -28.06 -5.31 2.71
CA LYS A 58 -28.71 -4.69 1.54
C LYS A 58 -28.17 -5.25 0.22
N LYS A 59 -26.86 -5.54 0.14
CA LYS A 59 -26.22 -6.12 -1.06
C LYS A 59 -26.72 -7.53 -1.38
N SER A 60 -27.01 -8.34 -0.36
CA SER A 60 -27.60 -9.67 -0.57
C SER A 60 -29.06 -9.63 -1.01
N ARG A 61 -29.80 -8.54 -0.70
CA ARG A 61 -31.18 -8.34 -1.21
C ARG A 61 -31.21 -7.95 -2.67
N THR A 62 -30.31 -7.06 -3.13
CA THR A 62 -30.26 -6.65 -4.55
C THR A 62 -29.83 -7.77 -5.50
N ILE A 63 -29.04 -8.75 -5.02
CA ILE A 63 -28.69 -9.94 -5.81
C ILE A 63 -29.86 -10.93 -5.88
N ARG A 64 -30.75 -10.97 -4.87
CA ARG A 64 -31.92 -11.86 -4.84
C ARG A 64 -33.11 -11.37 -5.65
N THR A 65 -33.18 -10.08 -5.96
CA THR A 65 -34.26 -9.47 -6.75
C THR A 65 -33.88 -9.22 -8.21
N LYS A 66 -32.75 -9.75 -8.67
CA LYS A 66 -32.35 -9.77 -10.08
C LYS A 66 -32.47 -11.17 -10.65
#